data_AF-A0A5P8WFY2-F1
#
_entry.id   AF-A0A5P8WFY2-F1
#
_cell.length_a   1.000
_cell.length_b   1.000
_cell.length_c   1.000
_cell.angle_alpha   90.00
_cell.angle_beta   90.00
_cell.angle_gamma   90.00
#
_symmetry.space_group_name_H-M   'P 1'
#
loop_
_entity.id
_entity.type
_entity.pdbx_description
1 polymer ?
#
loop_
_entity_poly.entity_id
_entity_poly.type
_entity_poly.pdbx_seq_one_letter_code
_entity_poly.pdbx_strand_id
1 'polypeptide(L)'
;MDLTTTYLGMKLRSPLVPSASPLSEDIDNIRRMEDAGAAAVVMHSLFEEQLDLERYELHHHLTQGSESFSEALTYFPDSINFRVGPENYFMFHE
;
A
#
# COMPACT_ATOMS: atom_id res chain seq x y z
N MET A 1 10.01 -29.98 13.10
CA MET A 1 9.82 -28.66 13.73
C MET A 1 8.43 -28.19 13.36
N ASP A 2 7.65 -27.68 14.33
CA ASP A 2 6.30 -27.17 14.08
C ASP A 2 6.38 -25.67 13.73
N LEU A 3 5.81 -25.30 12.58
CA LEU A 3 5.76 -23.92 12.08
C LEU A 3 4.34 -23.34 12.13
N THR A 4 3.39 -24.02 12.75
CA THR A 4 2.03 -23.51 12.84
C THR A 4 1.96 -22.24 13.67
N THR A 5 1.13 -21.29 13.25
CA THR A 5 0.94 -20.01 13.96
C THR A 5 -0.52 -19.59 13.95
N THR A 6 -0.88 -18.64 14.81
CA THR A 6 -2.20 -18.00 14.81
C THR A 6 -2.03 -16.55 14.40
N TYR A 7 -2.70 -16.13 13.33
CA TYR A 7 -2.67 -14.76 12.83
C TYR A 7 -4.10 -14.29 12.54
N LEU A 8 -4.49 -13.14 13.08
CA LEU A 8 -5.85 -12.57 12.95
C LEU A 8 -6.96 -13.58 13.29
N GLY A 9 -6.75 -14.42 14.32
CA GLY A 9 -7.69 -15.46 14.72
C GLY A 9 -7.72 -16.72 13.83
N MET A 10 -6.95 -16.74 12.74
CA MET A 10 -6.81 -17.88 11.83
C MET A 10 -5.60 -18.74 12.20
N LYS A 11 -5.77 -20.07 12.11
CA LYS A 11 -4.68 -21.04 12.22
C LYS A 11 -3.97 -21.17 10.87
N LEU A 12 -2.68 -20.86 10.84
CA LEU A 12 -1.84 -20.94 9.66
C LEU A 12 -0.85 -22.10 9.76
N ARG A 13 -0.57 -22.78 8.65
CA ARG A 13 0.40 -23.90 8.57
C ARG A 13 1.87 -23.47 8.76
N SER A 14 2.14 -22.19 8.54
CA SER A 14 3.46 -21.57 8.49
C SER A 14 3.31 -20.06 8.78
N PRO A 15 4.31 -19.37 9.36
CA PRO A 15 4.29 -17.91 9.48
C PRO A 15 4.66 -17.19 8.18
N LEU A 16 5.00 -17.93 7.11
CA LEU A 16 5.47 -17.36 5.85
C LEU A 16 4.32 -16.85 4.99
N VAL A 17 4.41 -15.57 4.61
CA VAL A 17 3.47 -14.86 3.75
C VAL A 17 4.25 -14.07 2.70
N PRO A 18 4.20 -14.45 1.40
CA PRO A 18 4.81 -13.68 0.33
C PRO A 18 4.18 -12.29 0.18
N SER A 19 5.01 -11.27 -0.06
CA SER A 19 4.56 -9.89 -0.28
C SER A 19 3.85 -9.72 -1.62
N ALA A 20 3.19 -8.56 -1.79
CA ALA A 20 2.66 -8.15 -3.09
C ALA A 20 3.80 -8.15 -4.11
N SER A 21 3.62 -8.91 -5.20
CA SER A 21 4.61 -9.06 -6.26
C SER A 21 3.90 -9.55 -7.53
N PRO A 22 4.55 -9.54 -8.71
CA PRO A 22 3.95 -10.08 -9.94
C PRO A 22 3.51 -11.56 -9.82
N LEU A 23 4.01 -12.28 -8.82
CA LEU A 23 3.60 -13.65 -8.54
C LEU A 23 2.17 -13.75 -7.97
N SER A 24 1.60 -12.68 -7.42
CA SER A 24 0.22 -12.67 -6.90
C SER A 24 -0.83 -12.22 -7.93
N GLU A 25 -0.44 -11.96 -9.18
CA GLU A 25 -1.38 -11.62 -10.28
C GLU A 25 -2.06 -12.86 -10.89
N ASP A 26 -1.37 -14.01 -10.88
CA ASP A 26 -1.85 -15.27 -11.47
C ASP A 26 -2.20 -16.29 -10.39
N ILE A 27 -3.40 -16.88 -10.50
CA ILE A 27 -3.90 -17.92 -9.60
C ILE A 27 -2.97 -19.15 -9.62
N ASP A 28 -2.39 -19.49 -10.76
CA ASP A 28 -1.46 -20.63 -10.86
C ASP A 28 -0.20 -20.40 -10.02
N ASN A 29 0.26 -19.15 -9.93
CA ASN A 29 1.39 -18.79 -9.07
C ASN A 29 0.99 -18.82 -7.60
N ILE A 30 -0.23 -18.41 -7.24
CA ILE A 30 -0.76 -18.54 -5.87
C ILE A 30 -0.74 -20.00 -5.42
N ARG A 31 -1.19 -20.91 -6.28
CA ARG A 31 -1.16 -22.35 -6.00
C ARG A 31 0.27 -22.87 -5.80
N ARG A 32 1.21 -22.44 -6.64
CA ARG A 32 2.63 -22.82 -6.48
C ARG A 32 3.24 -22.28 -5.18
N MET A 33 2.80 -21.11 -4.72
CA MET A 33 3.22 -20.53 -3.44
C MET A 33 2.65 -21.33 -2.26
N GLU A 34 1.40 -21.77 -2.33
CA GLU A 34 0.79 -22.69 -1.36
C GLU A 34 1.56 -24.02 -1.29
N ASP A 35 1.85 -24.62 -2.46
CA ASP A 35 2.63 -25.86 -2.57
C ASP A 35 4.04 -25.71 -1.99
N ALA A 36 4.65 -24.53 -2.15
CA ALA A 36 5.94 -24.17 -1.56
C ALA A 36 5.88 -23.90 -0.03
N GLY A 37 4.68 -23.88 0.57
CA GLY A 37 4.48 -23.76 2.01
C GLY A 37 4.12 -22.35 2.51
N ALA A 38 3.74 -21.43 1.62
CA ALA A 38 3.09 -20.18 2.02
C ALA A 38 1.75 -20.49 2.70
N ALA A 39 1.44 -19.78 3.79
CA ALA A 39 0.16 -19.94 4.50
C ALA A 39 -0.88 -18.89 4.13
N ALA A 40 -0.44 -17.78 3.52
CA ALA A 40 -1.25 -16.73 2.95
C ALA A 40 -0.43 -16.00 1.89
N VAL A 41 -1.05 -15.14 1.07
CA VAL A 41 -0.38 -14.28 0.09
C VAL A 41 -0.91 -12.85 0.20
N VAL A 42 -0.08 -11.87 -0.13
CA VAL A 42 -0.52 -10.47 -0.26
C VAL A 42 -0.82 -10.19 -1.73
N MET A 43 -2.05 -9.78 -2.03
CA MET A 43 -2.48 -9.43 -3.39
C MET A 43 -1.87 -8.10 -3.83
N HIS A 44 -1.77 -7.90 -5.15
CA HIS A 44 -1.39 -6.60 -5.71
C HIS A 44 -2.42 -5.53 -5.30
N SER A 45 -1.95 -4.28 -5.19
CA SER A 45 -2.80 -3.15 -4.84
C SER A 45 -3.70 -2.74 -6.01
N LEU A 46 -5.02 -2.92 -5.86
CA LEU A 46 -6.01 -2.55 -6.88
C LEU A 46 -6.10 -1.03 -7.14
N PHE A 47 -5.52 -0.20 -6.27
CA PHE A 47 -5.67 1.26 -6.29
C PHE A 47 -4.34 2.01 -6.43
N GLU A 48 -3.26 1.32 -6.79
CA GLU A 48 -1.93 1.92 -6.94
C GLU A 48 -1.93 3.07 -7.95
N GLU A 49 -2.53 2.85 -9.13
CA GLU A 49 -2.60 3.86 -10.19
C GLU A 49 -3.40 5.11 -9.79
N GLN A 50 -4.47 4.94 -9.00
CA GLN A 50 -5.28 6.06 -8.53
C GLN A 50 -4.53 6.89 -7.48
N LEU A 51 -3.84 6.24 -6.54
CA LEU A 51 -3.00 6.92 -5.56
C LEU A 51 -1.87 7.70 -6.20
N ASP A 52 -1.27 7.16 -7.27
CA ASP A 52 -0.19 7.85 -7.97
C ASP A 52 -0.69 9.11 -8.67
N LEU A 53 -1.85 9.06 -9.34
CA LEU A 53 -2.48 10.23 -9.93
C LEU A 53 -2.81 11.30 -8.88
N GLU A 54 -3.43 10.93 -7.75
CA GLU A 54 -3.73 11.86 -6.67
C GLU A 54 -2.47 12.51 -6.08
N ARG A 55 -1.38 11.74 -5.93
CA ARG A 55 -0.08 12.27 -5.49
C ARG A 55 0.50 13.27 -6.49
N TYR A 56 0.41 12.98 -7.78
CA TYR A 56 0.88 13.89 -8.83
C TYR A 56 0.07 15.19 -8.87
N GLU A 57 -1.27 15.11 -8.77
CA GLU A 57 -2.15 16.28 -8.74
C GLU A 57 -1.88 17.14 -7.50
N LEU A 58 -1.80 16.53 -6.32
CA LEU A 58 -1.47 17.23 -5.08
C LEU A 58 -0.11 17.92 -5.17
N HIS A 59 0.92 17.22 -5.67
CA HIS A 59 2.25 17.79 -5.86
C HIS A 59 2.25 18.96 -6.84
N HIS A 60 1.51 18.86 -7.94
CA HIS A 60 1.37 19.92 -8.93
C HIS A 60 0.75 21.19 -8.31
N HIS A 61 -0.34 21.03 -7.57
CA HIS A 61 -1.02 22.15 -6.89
C HIS A 61 -0.16 22.81 -5.80
N LEU A 62 0.59 22.01 -5.02
CA LEU A 62 1.50 22.54 -4.00
C LEU A 62 2.72 23.25 -4.61
N THR A 63 3.25 22.75 -5.72
CA THR A 63 4.44 23.31 -6.37
C THR A 63 4.12 24.59 -7.15
N GLN A 64 2.95 24.69 -7.78
CA GLN A 64 2.54 25.90 -8.51
C GLN A 64 2.45 27.15 -7.62
N GLY A 65 2.08 27.00 -6.34
CA GLY A 65 2.05 28.10 -5.38
C GLY A 65 3.42 28.53 -4.84
N SER A 66 4.40 27.61 -4.83
CA SER A 66 5.74 27.80 -4.26
C SER A 66 6.64 28.72 -5.11
N GLU A 67 6.55 28.62 -6.43
CA GLU A 67 7.45 29.35 -7.37
C GLU A 67 6.99 30.79 -7.69
N SER A 68 5.89 31.27 -7.08
CA SER A 68 5.30 32.56 -7.45
C SER A 68 5.88 33.77 -6.71
N PHE A 69 6.55 33.60 -5.56
CA PHE A 69 7.13 34.72 -4.79
C PHE A 69 8.37 34.29 -3.97
N SER A 70 9.38 35.17 -3.90
CA SER A 70 10.65 34.93 -3.20
C SER A 70 10.50 34.67 -1.70
N GLU A 71 9.42 35.16 -1.07
CA GLU A 71 9.09 34.88 0.34
C GLU A 71 8.16 33.67 0.55
N ALA A 72 7.67 33.02 -0.53
CA ALA A 72 6.69 31.94 -0.48
C ALA A 72 7.29 30.52 -0.48
N LEU A 73 8.62 30.41 -0.36
CA LEU A 73 9.34 29.12 -0.28
C LEU A 73 9.03 28.31 1.00
N THR A 74 8.22 28.84 1.93
CA THR A 74 7.95 28.19 3.24
C THR A 74 6.47 28.24 3.63
N TYR A 75 5.55 28.26 2.64
CA TYR A 75 4.11 28.30 2.96
C TYR A 75 3.58 26.99 3.54
N PHE A 76 4.14 25.85 3.13
CA PHE A 76 3.76 24.53 3.63
C PHE A 76 4.93 23.88 4.38
N PRO A 77 4.66 23.21 5.52
CA PRO A 77 5.69 22.44 6.22
C PRO A 77 6.19 21.31 5.33
N ASP A 78 7.48 20.98 5.44
CA ASP A 78 8.09 19.87 4.72
C ASP A 78 7.20 18.62 4.76
N SER A 79 7.14 17.94 3.62
CA SER A 79 6.30 16.78 3.25
C SER A 79 6.26 15.60 4.25
N ILE A 80 7.04 15.68 5.33
CA ILE A 80 7.15 14.71 6.42
C ILE A 80 5.82 14.49 7.17
N ASN A 81 4.84 15.40 7.08
CA ASN A 81 3.57 15.28 7.81
C ASN A 81 2.30 15.13 6.95
N PHE A 82 2.41 14.94 5.63
CA PHE A 82 1.23 14.58 4.85
C PHE A 82 0.86 13.12 5.12
N ARG A 83 -0.12 12.91 6.02
CA ARG A 83 -0.76 11.60 6.22
C ARG A 83 -1.67 11.29 5.04
N VAL A 84 -1.07 10.96 3.89
CA VAL A 84 -1.77 10.33 2.75
C VAL A 84 -1.82 8.83 3.02
N GLY A 85 -2.53 8.46 4.09
CA GLY A 85 -2.70 7.08 4.52
C GLY A 85 -4.04 6.51 4.05
N PRO A 86 -4.15 5.17 3.94
CA PRO A 86 -5.39 4.48 3.52
C PRO A 86 -6.59 4.68 4.47
N GLU A 87 -6.41 5.41 5.58
CA GLU A 87 -7.40 5.67 6.61
C GLU A 87 -8.67 6.37 6.06
N ASN A 88 -8.53 7.17 5.00
CA ASN A 88 -9.68 7.86 4.37
C ASN A 88 -10.56 6.94 3.52
N TYR A 89 -10.11 5.73 3.18
CA TYR A 89 -10.83 4.83 2.28
C TYR A 89 -12.01 4.12 2.96
N PHE A 90 -11.97 3.96 4.28
CA PHE A 90 -13.03 3.27 5.05
C PHE A 90 -14.22 4.16 5.45
N MET A 91 -14.25 5.42 5.01
CA MET A 91 -15.30 6.39 5.40
C MET A 91 -16.47 6.51 4.40
N PHE A 92 -16.47 5.77 3.29
CA PHE A 92 -17.60 5.73 2.35
C PHE A 92 -18.37 4.41 2.46
N HIS A 93 -19.12 4.26 3.56
CA HIS A 93 -20.30 3.39 3.64
C HIS A 93 -21.27 3.97 4.67
N GLU A 94 -22.15 4.86 4.21
CA GLU A 94 -23.52 5.04 4.74
C GLU A 94 -24.46 5.43 3.60
#